data_AF-A0A1D6PIV3-F1
#
_entry.id   AF-A0A1D6PIV3-F1
#
_cell.length_a   1.000
_cell.length_b   1.000
_cell.length_c   1.000
_cell.angle_alpha   90.00
_cell.angle_beta   90.00
_cell.angle_gamma   90.00
#
_symmetry.space_group_name_H-M   'P 1'
#
loop_
_entity.id
_entity.type
_entity.pdbx_description
1 polymer ?
#
loop_
_entity_poly.entity_id
_entity_poly.type
_entity_poly.pdbx_seq_one_letter_code
_entity_poly.pdbx_strand_id
1 'polypeptide(L)'
;MAVAKVKSVAVSVSHKCRNILATGWEAHLNTVKADNKGSKNEIYTSRVHYMIHKGTPYLIVPENDMHNINIIIDERGSLAVFSLIRDRVASLLKPSKDEIEAARMAAINKEIKRVLTEVLSKVLFLT
;
A
#
# COMPACT_ATOMS: atom_id res chain seq x y z
N MET A 1 34.08 -15.12 -12.02
CA MET A 1 33.06 -14.93 -10.97
C MET A 1 31.78 -14.43 -11.63
N ALA A 2 30.71 -15.24 -11.64
CA ALA A 2 29.43 -14.86 -12.24
C ALA A 2 28.60 -14.07 -11.22
N VAL A 3 28.31 -12.81 -11.52
CA VAL A 3 27.39 -11.99 -10.71
C VAL A 3 25.97 -12.51 -10.96
N ALA A 4 25.36 -13.10 -9.94
CA ALA A 4 23.97 -13.53 -10.00
C ALA A 4 23.07 -12.31 -10.28
N LYS A 5 22.49 -12.28 -11.48
CA LYS A 5 21.51 -11.27 -11.89
C LYS A 5 20.25 -11.46 -11.05
N VAL A 6 20.08 -10.61 -10.03
CA VAL A 6 18.86 -10.57 -9.22
C VAL A 6 17.71 -10.24 -10.18
N LYS A 7 16.86 -11.24 -10.47
CA LYS A 7 15.61 -11.04 -11.21
C LYS A 7 14.70 -10.20 -10.30
N SER A 8 14.44 -8.96 -10.68
CA SER A 8 13.39 -8.17 -10.04
C SER A 8 12.07 -8.91 -10.20
N VAL A 9 11.46 -9.30 -9.08
CA VAL A 9 10.11 -9.86 -9.10
C VAL A 9 9.18 -8.71 -9.48
N ALA A 10 8.67 -8.75 -10.71
CA ALA A 10 7.72 -7.76 -11.18
C ALA A 10 6.46 -7.85 -10.31
N VAL A 11 6.21 -6.80 -9.52
CA VAL A 11 5.01 -6.68 -8.70
C VAL A 11 3.78 -6.59 -9.61
N SER A 12 2.77 -7.41 -9.35
CA SER A 12 1.54 -7.43 -10.15
C SER A 12 0.80 -6.09 -10.07
N VAL A 13 0.03 -5.76 -11.12
CA VAL A 13 -0.76 -4.52 -11.18
C VAL A 13 -1.67 -4.39 -9.97
N SER A 14 -2.37 -5.47 -9.58
CA SER A 14 -3.25 -5.48 -8.41
C SER A 14 -2.51 -5.18 -7.12
N HIS A 15 -1.27 -5.66 -6.97
CA HIS A 15 -0.46 -5.36 -5.80
C HIS A 15 0.00 -3.89 -5.79
N LYS A 16 0.35 -3.33 -6.96
CA LYS A 16 0.62 -1.89 -7.08
C LYS A 16 -0.60 -1.04 -6.71
N CYS A 17 -1.79 -1.38 -7.22
CA CYS A 17 -3.03 -0.67 -6.90
C CYS A 17 -3.36 -0.73 -5.40
N ARG A 18 -3.21 -1.90 -4.77
CA ARG A 18 -3.39 -2.04 -3.31
C ARG A 18 -2.42 -1.16 -2.52
N ASN A 19 -1.17 -1.09 -2.96
CA ASN A 19 -0.18 -0.23 -2.29
C ASN A 19 -0.56 1.24 -2.42
N ILE A 20 -0.98 1.69 -3.61
CA ILE A 20 -1.45 3.07 -3.80
C ILE A 20 -2.62 3.38 -2.85
N LEU A 21 -3.63 2.51 -2.82
CA LEU A 21 -4.79 2.65 -1.92
C LEU A 21 -4.41 2.65 -0.43
N ALA A 22 -3.40 1.89 -0.04
CA ALA A 22 -2.97 1.80 1.36
C ALA A 22 -2.08 2.98 1.80
N THR A 23 -1.44 3.67 0.85
CA THR A 23 -0.51 4.78 1.15
C THR A 23 -1.15 6.17 1.21
N GLY A 24 -2.38 6.30 0.72
CA GLY A 24 -3.14 7.54 0.71
C GLY A 24 -4.28 7.54 1.72
N TRP A 25 -4.84 8.72 1.94
CA TRP A 25 -6.02 8.94 2.78
C TRP A 25 -6.99 9.94 2.15
N GLU A 26 -6.71 10.37 0.91
CA GLU A 26 -7.45 11.40 0.20
C GLU A 26 -7.68 11.00 -1.26
N ALA A 27 -8.89 11.24 -1.75
CA ALA A 27 -9.34 10.84 -3.07
C ALA A 27 -10.28 11.88 -3.67
N HIS A 28 -10.52 11.77 -4.97
CA HIS A 28 -11.62 12.45 -5.63
C HIS A 28 -12.80 11.50 -5.78
N LEU A 29 -13.94 11.85 -5.18
CA LEU A 29 -15.18 11.12 -5.35
C LEU A 29 -15.97 11.78 -6.49
N ASN A 30 -16.40 10.96 -7.44
CA ASN A 30 -17.26 11.36 -8.54
C ASN A 30 -18.62 10.71 -8.35
N THR A 31 -19.68 11.51 -8.34
CA THR A 31 -21.07 11.06 -8.22
C THR A 31 -21.92 11.70 -9.31
N VAL A 32 -23.00 11.05 -9.72
CA VAL A 32 -24.00 11.67 -10.60
C VAL A 32 -24.74 12.74 -9.80
N LYS A 33 -24.85 13.97 -10.30
CA LYS A 33 -25.62 15.02 -9.64
C LYS A 33 -27.09 14.62 -9.59
N ALA A 34 -27.67 14.69 -8.40
CA ALA A 34 -29.11 14.66 -8.23
C ALA A 34 -29.68 16.00 -8.71
N ASP A 35 -30.32 16.02 -9.87
CA ASP A 35 -31.04 17.19 -10.34
C ASP A 35 -32.56 16.95 -10.28
N ASN A 36 -33.30 18.02 -10.02
CA ASN A 36 -34.77 17.96 -9.96
C ASN A 36 -35.41 17.78 -11.35
N LYS A 37 -34.59 17.69 -12.41
CA LYS A 37 -35.00 17.63 -13.82
C LYS A 37 -34.72 16.26 -14.46
N GLY A 38 -34.07 15.34 -13.76
CA GLY A 38 -33.77 13.98 -14.25
C GLY A 38 -32.61 13.92 -15.26
N SER A 39 -31.79 14.96 -15.41
CA SER A 39 -30.57 14.91 -16.21
C SER A 39 -29.47 14.15 -15.46
N LYS A 40 -29.37 12.86 -15.75
CA LYS A 40 -28.39 11.94 -15.13
C LYS A 40 -26.97 12.06 -15.68
N ASN A 41 -26.61 13.18 -16.31
CA ASN A 41 -25.38 13.29 -17.09
C ASN A 41 -24.32 14.21 -16.49
N GLU A 42 -24.64 14.99 -15.46
CA GLU A 42 -23.65 15.86 -14.83
C GLU A 42 -22.95 15.15 -13.67
N ILE A 43 -21.62 15.21 -13.65
CA ILE A 43 -20.79 14.59 -12.62
C ILE A 43 -20.41 15.67 -11.59
N TYR A 44 -20.66 15.38 -10.32
CA TYR A 44 -20.11 16.12 -9.20
C TYR A 44 -18.83 15.46 -8.71
N THR A 45 -17.74 16.21 -8.71
CA THR A 45 -16.41 15.77 -8.25
C THR A 45 -15.97 16.64 -7.08
N SER A 46 -15.65 16.01 -5.95
CA SER A 46 -15.09 16.69 -4.77
C SER A 46 -13.98 15.85 -4.13
N ARG A 47 -13.17 16.49 -3.26
CA ARG A 47 -12.12 15.80 -2.49
C ARG A 47 -12.77 15.19 -1.25
N VAL A 48 -12.53 13.91 -1.04
CA VAL A 48 -12.99 13.17 0.14
C VAL A 48 -11.80 12.50 0.81
N HIS A 49 -11.94 12.26 2.12
CA HIS A 49 -11.01 11.43 2.84
C HIS A 49 -11.51 9.98 2.83
N TYR A 50 -10.59 9.04 2.83
CA TYR A 50 -10.92 7.62 2.88
C TYR A 50 -9.94 6.85 3.76
N MET A 51 -10.40 5.70 4.22
CA MET A 51 -9.54 4.71 4.87
C MET A 51 -9.83 3.32 4.29
N ILE A 52 -8.82 2.46 4.25
CA ILE A 52 -9.00 1.05 3.89
C ILE A 52 -8.97 0.22 5.17
N HIS A 53 -10.05 -0.49 5.48
CA HIS A 53 -10.10 -1.44 6.58
C HIS A 53 -10.41 -2.84 6.05
N LYS A 54 -9.50 -3.80 6.29
CA LYS A 54 -9.59 -5.20 5.81
C LYS A 54 -9.85 -5.33 4.30
N GLY A 55 -9.37 -4.39 3.50
CA GLY A 55 -9.56 -4.36 2.04
C GLY A 55 -10.83 -3.62 1.57
N THR A 56 -11.67 -3.17 2.49
CA THR A 56 -12.87 -2.37 2.19
C THR A 56 -12.58 -0.88 2.37
N PRO A 57 -12.82 -0.04 1.35
CA PRO A 57 -12.72 1.40 1.49
C PRO A 57 -13.92 1.97 2.25
N TYR A 58 -13.65 2.83 3.22
CA TYR A 58 -14.63 3.66 3.92
C TYR A 58 -14.39 5.11 3.53
N LEU A 59 -15.45 5.81 3.15
CA LEU A 59 -15.42 7.22 2.78
C LEU A 59 -15.83 8.05 3.99
N ILE A 60 -15.09 9.13 4.24
CA ILE A 60 -15.39 10.13 5.26
C ILE A 60 -15.88 11.35 4.51
N VAL A 61 -17.19 11.53 4.50
CA VAL A 61 -17.89 12.60 3.77
C VAL A 61 -18.57 13.51 4.81
N PRO A 62 -18.36 14.83 4.77
CA PRO A 62 -19.07 15.76 5.64
C PRO A 62 -20.59 15.65 5.47
N GLU A 63 -21.38 15.83 6.53
CA GLU A 63 -22.85 15.68 6.48
C GLU A 63 -23.51 16.58 5.44
N ASN A 64 -23.00 17.80 5.27
CA ASN A 64 -23.54 18.79 4.33
C ASN A 64 -22.96 18.69 2.92
N ASP A 65 -22.20 17.64 2.60
CA ASP A 65 -21.65 17.44 1.26
C ASP A 65 -22.71 16.91 0.29
N MET A 66 -22.69 17.41 -0.95
CA MET A 66 -23.61 17.02 -2.02
C MET A 66 -23.51 15.52 -2.36
N HIS A 67 -22.35 14.88 -2.11
CA HIS A 67 -22.17 13.45 -2.30
C HIS A 67 -23.18 12.62 -1.50
N ASN A 68 -23.62 13.08 -0.32
CA ASN A 68 -24.62 12.36 0.48
C ASN A 68 -25.97 12.31 -0.24
N ILE A 69 -26.42 13.44 -0.78
CA ILE A 69 -27.68 13.53 -1.53
C ILE A 69 -27.56 12.75 -2.84
N ASN A 70 -26.46 12.93 -3.57
CA ASN A 70 -26.23 12.27 -4.84
C ASN A 70 -26.27 10.74 -4.72
N ILE A 71 -25.60 10.15 -3.72
CA ILE A 71 -25.53 8.70 -3.51
C ILE A 71 -26.89 8.11 -3.11
N ILE A 72 -27.70 8.85 -2.34
CA ILE A 72 -29.05 8.40 -1.95
C ILE A 72 -29.97 8.30 -3.18
N ILE A 73 -29.82 9.23 -4.12
CA ILE A 73 -30.65 9.27 -5.34
C ILE A 73 -30.11 8.32 -6.43
N ASP A 74 -28.79 8.25 -6.56
CA ASP A 74 -28.09 7.40 -7.52
C ASP A 74 -26.79 6.87 -6.89
N GLU A 75 -26.79 5.58 -6.57
CA GLU A 75 -25.67 4.88 -5.91
C GLU A 75 -24.39 4.81 -6.75
N ARG A 76 -24.45 5.20 -8.03
CA ARG A 76 -23.29 5.14 -8.93
C ARG A 76 -22.28 6.22 -8.57
N GLY A 77 -21.06 5.77 -8.29
CA GLY A 77 -19.91 6.65 -8.10
C GLY A 77 -18.60 5.99 -8.50
N SER A 78 -17.57 6.81 -8.64
CA SER A 78 -16.19 6.34 -8.82
C SER A 78 -15.25 7.10 -7.90
N LEU A 79 -14.21 6.40 -7.42
CA LEU A 79 -13.20 6.95 -6.54
C LEU A 79 -11.85 6.99 -7.28
N ALA A 80 -11.32 8.19 -7.49
CA ALA A 80 -10.00 8.38 -8.08
C ALA A 80 -8.98 8.64 -6.97
N VAL A 81 -7.99 7.75 -6.88
CA VAL A 81 -6.89 7.83 -5.91
C VAL A 81 -5.57 8.11 -6.63
N PHE A 82 -4.70 8.89 -6.00
CA PHE A 82 -3.39 9.19 -6.54
C PHE A 82 -2.28 8.60 -5.65
N SER A 83 -1.16 8.21 -6.26
CA SER A 83 0.02 7.78 -5.52
C SER A 83 0.80 9.00 -5.02
N LEU A 84 0.96 9.11 -3.70
CA LEU A 84 1.87 10.11 -3.10
C LEU A 84 3.34 9.80 -3.42
N ILE A 85 3.65 8.54 -3.70
CA ILE A 85 4.99 8.10 -4.08
C ILE A 85 5.11 8.20 -5.60
N ARG A 86 5.57 9.35 -6.09
CA ARG A 86 6.25 9.40 -7.39
C ARG A 86 7.57 8.65 -7.22
N ASP A 87 7.94 7.80 -8.18
CA ASP A 87 9.11 6.91 -8.14
C ASP A 87 10.44 7.58 -7.70
N ARG A 88 10.53 8.90 -7.74
CA ARG A 88 11.67 9.67 -7.17
C ARG A 88 11.84 9.46 -5.66
N VAL A 89 10.78 9.37 -4.85
CA VAL A 89 10.92 9.20 -3.39
C VAL A 89 11.33 7.78 -3.01
N ALA A 90 10.95 6.77 -3.81
CA ALA A 90 11.41 5.40 -3.60
C ALA A 90 12.95 5.28 -3.72
N SER A 91 13.58 6.13 -4.56
CA SER A 91 15.03 6.21 -4.63
C SER A 91 15.69 6.87 -3.42
N LEU A 92 14.94 7.67 -2.65
CA LEU A 92 15.36 8.30 -1.39
C LEU A 92 15.18 7.37 -0.19
N LEU A 93 14.29 6.38 -0.29
CA LEU A 93 14.06 5.34 0.72
C LEU A 93 15.02 4.14 0.57
N LYS A 94 16.08 4.27 -0.23
CA LYS A 94 17.11 3.23 -0.29
C LYS A 94 17.86 3.23 1.04
N PRO A 95 17.86 2.11 1.78
CA PRO A 95 18.63 2.01 3.00
C PRO A 95 20.10 2.30 2.69
N SER A 96 20.79 2.92 3.64
CA SER A 96 22.21 3.22 3.48
C SER A 96 22.98 1.91 3.29
N LYS A 97 24.17 1.97 2.67
CA LYS A 97 25.03 0.79 2.56
C LYS A 97 25.27 0.15 3.94
N ASP A 98 25.36 0.98 4.98
CA ASP A 98 25.60 0.55 6.35
C ASP A 98 24.39 -0.21 6.93
N GLU A 99 23.16 0.23 6.64
CA GLU A 99 21.94 -0.48 7.06
C GLU A 99 21.80 -1.84 6.36
N ILE A 100 22.13 -1.90 5.07
CA ILE A 100 22.14 -3.16 4.31
C ILE A 100 23.20 -4.11 4.87
N GLU A 101 24.40 -3.59 5.15
CA GLU A 101 25.50 -4.39 5.68
C GLU A 101 25.22 -4.84 7.12
N ALA A 102 24.61 -4.00 7.96
CA ALA A 102 24.16 -4.36 9.30
C ALA A 102 23.10 -5.48 9.26
N ALA A 103 22.12 -5.41 8.35
CA ALA A 103 21.12 -6.46 8.18
C ALA A 103 21.74 -7.79 7.71
N ARG A 104 22.75 -7.72 6.81
CA ARG A 104 23.54 -8.90 6.40
C ARG A 104 24.33 -9.49 7.56
N MET A 105 25.03 -8.64 8.33
CA MET A 105 25.77 -9.08 9.52
C MET A 105 24.85 -9.67 10.57
N ALA A 106 23.65 -9.12 10.78
CA ALA A 106 22.65 -9.67 11.69
C ALA A 106 22.15 -11.05 11.24
N ALA A 107 21.90 -11.23 9.93
CA ALA A 107 21.52 -12.52 9.37
C ALA A 107 22.62 -13.58 9.52
N ILE A 108 23.88 -13.20 9.25
CA ILE A 108 25.05 -14.08 9.45
C ILE A 108 25.22 -14.43 10.94
N ASN A 109 25.11 -13.46 11.85
CA ASN A 109 25.21 -13.70 13.29
C ASN A 109 24.11 -14.63 13.80
N LYS A 110 22.89 -14.51 13.26
CA LYS A 110 21.78 -15.43 13.57
C LYS A 110 22.11 -16.85 13.11
N GLU A 111 22.70 -17.00 11.93
CA GLU A 111 23.07 -18.30 11.38
C GLU A 111 24.24 -18.94 12.14
N ILE A 112 25.26 -18.17 12.50
CA ILE A 112 26.37 -18.63 13.36
C ILE A 112 25.82 -19.13 14.70
N LYS A 113 24.92 -18.38 15.34
CA LYS A 113 24.28 -18.82 16.59
C LYS A 113 23.51 -20.12 16.42
N ARG A 114 22.79 -20.29 15.29
CA ARG A 114 22.06 -21.52 14.96
C ARG A 114 23.01 -22.72 14.86
N VAL A 115 24.08 -22.58 14.06
CA VAL A 115 25.08 -23.64 13.87
C VAL A 115 25.78 -23.98 15.19
N LEU A 116 26.18 -22.97 15.97
CA LEU A 116 26.83 -23.18 17.26
C LEU A 116 25.93 -23.95 18.23
N THR A 117 24.64 -23.59 18.29
CA THR A 117 23.65 -24.28 19.12
C THR A 117 23.50 -25.74 18.69
N GLU A 118 23.46 -26.01 17.38
CA GLU A 118 23.37 -27.37 16.85
C GLU A 118 24.61 -28.20 17.19
N VAL A 119 25.81 -27.64 17.04
CA VAL A 119 27.08 -28.31 17.38
C VAL A 119 27.16 -28.60 18.88
N LEU A 120 26.87 -27.61 19.73
CA LEU A 120 26.88 -27.78 21.18
C LEU A 120 25.88 -28.83 21.65
N SER A 121 24.69 -28.87 21.04
CA SER A 121 23.71 -29.92 21.36
C SER A 121 24.26 -31.31 21.07
N LYS A 122 24.93 -31.52 19.92
CA LYS A 122 25.51 -32.82 19.55
C LYS A 122 26.66 -33.24 20.48
N VAL A 123 27.48 -32.31 20.94
CA VAL A 123 28.57 -32.60 21.88
C VAL A 123 28.02 -33.02 23.25
N LEU A 124 26.97 -32.35 23.73
CA LEU A 124 26.35 -32.65 25.03
C LEU A 124 25.68 -34.04 25.07
N PHE A 125 25.23 -34.56 23.93
CA PHE A 125 24.63 -35.92 23.84
C PHE A 125 25.66 -37.05 23.67
N LEU A 126 26.96 -36.73 23.57
CA LEU A 126 28.05 -37.71 23.38
C LEU A 126 28.94 -37.90 24.63
N THR A 127 28.60 -37.24 25.74
CA THR A 127 29.20 -37.40 27.08
C THR A 127 28.20 -37.98 28.05
#